data_AF-A0A6P0X9V1-F1
#
_entry.id   AF-A0A6P0X9V1-F1
#
_cell.length_a   1.000
_cell.length_b   1.000
_cell.length_c   1.000
_cell.angle_alpha   90.00
_cell.angle_beta   90.00
_cell.angle_gamma   90.00
#
_symmetry.space_group_name_H-M   'P 1'
#
loop_
_entity.id
_entity.type
_entity.pdbx_description
1 polymer ?
#
loop_
_entity_poly.entity_id
_entity_poly.type
_entity_poly.pdbx_seq_one_letter_code
_entity_poly.pdbx_strand_id
1 'polypeptide(L)'
;MSTDAPLVIQHGHLEEQNNCWKAVDVSREVLAIAKAEPLGQVCNEFLNCIRQNTASQISSGWVGAELVGILCALNDSLQQGGKVVQCNHS
;
A
#
# COMPACT_ATOMS: atom_id res chain seq x y z
N MET A 1 -17.40 -2.08 0.39
CA MET A 1 -16.29 -2.53 1.26
C MET A 1 -16.74 -2.40 2.71
N SER A 2 -16.76 -3.47 3.49
CA SER A 2 -17.20 -3.43 4.89
C SER A 2 -16.16 -2.70 5.74
N THR A 3 -16.57 -1.63 6.42
CA THR A 3 -15.69 -0.75 7.21
C THR A 3 -15.24 -1.35 8.53
N ASP A 4 -15.88 -2.43 9.00
CA ASP A 4 -15.64 -3.03 10.32
C ASP A 4 -14.49 -4.04 10.35
N ALA A 5 -13.91 -4.39 9.20
CA ALA A 5 -12.81 -5.35 9.12
C ALA A 5 -11.88 -5.03 7.94
N PRO A 6 -10.93 -4.10 8.14
CA PRO A 6 -10.10 -3.57 7.07
C PRO A 6 -9.15 -4.62 6.47
N LEU A 7 -8.84 -5.68 7.20
CA LEU A 7 -8.04 -6.81 6.72
C LEU A 7 -8.47 -8.12 7.39
N VAL A 8 -8.55 -9.17 6.58
CA VAL A 8 -9.07 -10.47 6.97
C VAL A 8 -8.26 -11.56 6.29
N ILE A 9 -7.85 -12.58 7.03
CA ILE A 9 -7.37 -13.85 6.47
C ILE A 9 -8.56 -14.81 6.40
N GLN A 10 -8.76 -15.43 5.23
CA GLN A 10 -9.71 -16.52 5.05
C GLN A 10 -8.92 -17.83 5.02
N HIS A 11 -9.13 -18.67 6.02
CA HIS A 11 -8.56 -20.01 6.08
C HIS A 11 -9.56 -21.01 5.48
N GLY A 12 -9.06 -22.09 4.91
CA GLY A 12 -9.86 -23.18 4.34
C GLY A 12 -9.08 -23.91 3.25
N HIS A 13 -9.74 -24.86 2.62
CA HIS A 13 -9.18 -25.58 1.46
C HIS A 13 -10.22 -25.72 0.36
N LEU A 14 -9.74 -26.05 -0.83
CA LEU A 14 -10.60 -26.26 -1.98
C LEU A 14 -10.95 -27.75 -2.07
N GLU A 15 -12.25 -28.04 -2.18
CA GLU A 15 -12.75 -29.35 -2.54
C GLU A 15 -13.49 -29.28 -3.87
N GLU A 16 -13.33 -30.32 -4.68
CA GLU A 16 -14.07 -30.46 -5.92
C GLU A 16 -15.45 -31.06 -5.62
N GLN A 17 -16.50 -30.31 -5.91
CA GLN A 17 -17.88 -30.79 -5.85
C GLN A 17 -18.59 -30.44 -7.15
N ASN A 18 -19.17 -31.45 -7.80
CA ASN A 18 -19.89 -31.29 -9.07
C ASN A 18 -19.08 -30.56 -10.15
N ASN A 19 -17.81 -30.97 -10.34
CA ASN A 19 -16.92 -30.41 -11.36
C ASN A 19 -16.60 -28.90 -11.15
N CYS A 20 -16.75 -28.41 -9.92
CA CYS A 20 -16.46 -27.04 -9.50
C CYS A 20 -15.67 -27.06 -8.19
N TRP A 21 -14.68 -26.16 -8.07
CA TRP A 21 -13.93 -25.97 -6.84
C TRP A 21 -14.72 -25.09 -5.86
N LYS A 22 -14.96 -25.59 -4.66
CA LYS A 22 -15.58 -24.84 -3.57
C LYS A 22 -14.63 -24.75 -2.39
N ALA A 23 -14.57 -23.56 -1.80
CA ALA A 23 -13.91 -23.38 -0.51
C ALA A 23 -14.76 -24.01 0.58
N VAL A 24 -14.18 -24.93 1.34
CA VAL A 24 -14.78 -25.63 2.48
C VAL A 24 -13.97 -25.34 3.75
N ASP A 25 -14.57 -25.62 4.91
CA ASP A 25 -13.98 -25.31 6.23
C ASP A 25 -13.51 -23.85 6.37
N VAL A 26 -14.28 -22.95 5.77
CA VAL A 26 -13.94 -21.53 5.73
C VAL A 26 -14.06 -20.92 7.12
N SER A 27 -12.94 -20.43 7.65
CA SER A 27 -12.92 -19.65 8.88
C SER A 27 -12.29 -18.27 8.63
N ARG A 28 -12.74 -17.30 9.43
CA ARG A 28 -12.38 -15.90 9.27
C ARG A 28 -11.54 -15.44 10.45
N GLU A 29 -10.35 -14.94 10.14
CA GLU A 29 -9.51 -14.24 11.11
C GLU A 29 -9.48 -12.76 10.75
N VAL A 30 -9.99 -11.90 11.64
CA VAL A 30 -9.93 -10.45 11.47
C VAL A 30 -8.60 -9.97 12.04
N LEU A 31 -7.75 -9.40 11.18
CA LEU A 31 -6.50 -8.80 11.62
C LEU A 31 -6.78 -7.40 12.16
N ALA A 32 -6.54 -7.20 13.45
CA ALA A 32 -6.66 -5.89 14.08
C ALA A 32 -5.58 -4.96 13.54
N ILE A 33 -5.95 -4.05 12.65
CA ILE A 33 -5.07 -2.96 12.24
C ILE A 33 -5.20 -1.85 13.27
N ALA A 34 -4.10 -1.52 13.94
CA ALA A 34 -4.06 -0.38 14.82
C ALA A 34 -4.44 0.88 14.03
N LYS A 35 -5.31 1.73 14.61
CA LYS A 35 -5.54 3.06 14.06
C LYS A 35 -4.22 3.83 14.15
N ALA A 36 -3.55 3.98 13.01
CA ALA A 36 -2.42 4.86 12.91
C ALA A 36 -2.90 6.32 12.91
N GLU A 37 -2.05 7.23 13.37
CA GLU A 37 -2.17 8.67 13.13
C GLU A 37 -1.02 9.09 12.19
N PRO A 38 -1.09 8.78 10.87
CA PRO A 38 0.05 8.93 9.97
C PRO A 38 0.50 10.39 9.86
N LEU A 39 -0.45 11.33 9.88
CA LEU A 39 -0.13 12.75 9.82
C LEU A 39 0.63 13.20 11.08
N GLY A 40 0.19 12.78 12.27
CA GLY A 40 0.89 13.08 13.52
C GLY A 40 2.31 12.52 13.54
N GLN A 41 2.51 11.30 13.02
CA GLN A 41 3.83 10.70 12.88
C GLN A 41 4.74 11.53 11.96
N VAL A 42 4.24 11.97 10.81
CA VAL A 42 4.97 12.82 9.88
C VAL A 42 5.31 14.17 10.52
N CYS A 43 4.37 14.80 11.23
CA CYS A 43 4.62 16.06 11.92
C CYS A 43 5.68 15.92 13.01
N ASN A 44 5.64 14.84 13.80
CA ASN A 44 6.65 14.58 14.82
C ASN A 44 8.05 14.38 14.21
N GLU A 45 8.16 13.58 13.14
CA GLU A 45 9.42 13.36 12.46
C GLU A 45 9.98 14.64 11.84
N PHE A 46 9.13 15.47 11.23
CA PHE A 46 9.52 16.77 10.71
C PHE A 46 10.12 17.68 11.80
N LEU A 47 9.45 17.79 12.96
CA LEU A 47 9.95 18.58 14.08
C LEU A 47 11.26 18.02 14.64
N ASN A 48 11.40 16.69 14.72
CA ASN A 48 12.64 16.03 15.16
C ASN A 48 13.80 16.36 14.23
N CYS A 49 13.60 16.27 12.91
CA CYS A 49 14.59 16.61 11.90
C CYS A 49 15.07 18.06 12.03
N ILE A 50 14.14 19.02 12.22
CA ILE A 50 14.49 20.43 12.46
C ILE A 50 15.33 20.58 13.72
N ARG A 51 14.89 19.98 14.83
CA ARG A 51 15.56 20.11 16.14
C ARG A 51 16.97 19.54 16.14
N GLN A 52 17.18 18.45 15.41
CA GLN A 52 18.46 17.75 15.34
C GLN A 52 19.33 18.26 14.18
N ASN A 53 18.82 19.16 13.34
CA ASN A 53 19.45 19.59 12.10
C ASN A 53 19.84 18.40 11.20
N THR A 54 18.94 17.43 11.07
CA THR A 54 19.13 16.22 10.28
C THR A 54 18.12 16.19 9.12
N ALA A 55 18.53 15.59 8.00
CA ALA A 55 17.64 15.38 6.86
C ALA A 55 16.76 14.15 7.12
N SER A 56 15.46 14.28 6.85
CA SER A 56 14.54 13.14 6.89
C SER A 56 14.91 12.12 5.82
N GLN A 57 15.06 10.86 6.24
CA GLN A 57 15.33 9.73 5.33
C GLN A 57 14.06 9.22 4.64
N ILE A 58 12.88 9.55 5.18
CA ILE A 58 11.59 9.02 4.74
C ILE A 58 10.82 10.06 3.93
N SER A 59 10.99 11.36 4.25
CA SER A 59 10.30 12.47 3.60
C SER A 59 11.32 13.51 3.15
N SER A 60 11.97 13.25 2.02
CA SER A 60 12.93 14.16 1.39
C SER A 60 12.43 14.64 0.03
N GLY A 61 12.98 15.76 -0.45
CA GLY A 61 12.65 16.28 -1.79
C GLY A 61 12.95 15.27 -2.90
N TRP A 62 14.03 14.48 -2.75
CA TRP A 62 14.39 13.43 -3.70
C TRP A 62 13.35 12.30 -3.73
N VAL A 63 12.98 11.78 -2.56
CA VAL A 63 11.94 10.74 -2.43
C VAL A 63 10.60 11.24 -3.01
N GLY A 64 10.26 12.51 -2.79
CA GLY A 64 9.08 13.14 -3.39
C GLY A 64 9.15 13.20 -4.91
N ALA A 65 10.29 13.58 -5.48
CA ALA A 65 10.49 13.63 -6.93
C ALA A 65 10.42 12.24 -7.57
N GLU A 66 10.98 11.22 -6.92
CA GLU A 66 10.90 9.82 -7.36
C GLU A 66 9.46 9.32 -7.39
N LEU A 67 8.69 9.57 -6.32
CA LEU A 67 7.27 9.22 -6.26
C LEU A 67 6.46 9.87 -7.38
N VAL A 68 6.67 11.16 -7.65
CA VAL A 68 6.00 11.87 -8.75
C VAL A 68 6.35 11.23 -10.10
N GLY A 69 7.62 10.91 -10.32
CA GLY A 69 8.06 10.23 -11.55
C GLY A 69 7.33 8.90 -11.77
N ILE A 70 7.20 8.09 -10.72
CA ILE A 70 6.47 6.81 -10.76
C ILE A 70 4.98 7.05 -11.08
N LEU A 71 4.34 8.00 -10.41
CA LEU A 71 2.93 8.32 -10.64
C LEU A 71 2.67 8.78 -12.08
N CYS A 72 3.56 9.58 -12.66
CA CYS A 72 3.48 9.98 -14.06
C CYS A 72 3.56 8.76 -14.99
N ALA A 73 4.53 7.87 -14.80
CA ALA A 73 4.68 6.69 -15.63
C ALA A 73 3.49 5.71 -15.50
N LEU A 74 2.93 5.57 -14.30
CA LEU A 74 1.70 4.80 -14.08
C LEU A 74 0.51 5.41 -14.81
N ASN A 75 0.36 6.73 -14.76
CA ASN A 75 -0.69 7.43 -15.51
C ASN A 75 -0.52 7.23 -17.02
N ASP A 76 0.71 7.32 -17.55
CA ASP A 76 1.00 7.09 -18.96
C ASP A 76 0.71 5.64 -19.38
N SER A 77 1.05 4.67 -18.52
CA SER A 77 0.72 3.25 -18.71
C SER A 77 -0.79 3.06 -18.83
N LEU A 78 -1.57 3.65 -17.91
CA LEU A 78 -3.03 3.57 -17.91
C LEU A 78 -3.62 4.15 -19.20
N GLN A 79 -3.14 5.31 -19.64
CA GLN A 79 -3.57 5.93 -20.90
C GLN A 79 -3.26 5.06 -22.13
N GLN A 80 -2.22 4.22 -22.04
CA GLN A 80 -1.82 3.28 -23.09
C GLN A 80 -2.46 1.88 -22.94
N GLY A 81 -3.46 1.74 -22.06
CA GLY A 81 -4.16 0.47 -21.83
C GLY A 81 -3.39 -0.52 -20.95
N GLY A 82 -2.55 -0.03 -20.04
CA GLY A 82 -1.78 -0.85 -19.10
C GLY A 82 -0.46 -1.40 -19.67
N LYS A 83 0.09 -0.76 -20.71
CA LYS A 83 1.40 -1.16 -21.26
C LYS A 83 2.54 -0.81 -20.31
N VAL A 84 3.60 -1.60 -20.31
CA VAL A 84 4.81 -1.32 -19.52
C VAL A 84 5.46 -0.03 -20.06
N VAL A 85 5.69 0.94 -19.16
CA VAL A 85 6.36 2.21 -19.45
C VAL A 85 7.63 2.28 -18.59
N GLN A 86 8.73 2.78 -19.15
CA GLN A 86 9.99 2.98 -18.42
C GLN A 86 9.86 4.21 -17.51
N CYS A 87 10.09 4.03 -16.21
CA CYS A 87 10.27 5.14 -15.27
C CYS A 87 11.72 5.64 -15.38
N ASN A 88 11.96 6.67 -16.18
CA ASN A 88 13.28 7.32 -16.21
C ASN A 88 13.37 8.32 -15.05
N HIS A 89 14.25 8.04 -14.09
CA HIS A 89 14.61 8.97 -13.02
C HIS A 89 16.03 9.48 -13.28
N SER A 90 16.23 10.80 -13.31
CA SER A 90 17.51 11.48 -13.60
C SER A 90 18.09 12.11 -12.34
#